data_AF-A0A0G0GQU1-F1
#
_entry.id   AF-A0A0G0GQU1-F1
#
_cell.length_a   1.000
_cell.length_b   1.000
_cell.length_c   1.000
_cell.angle_alpha   90.00
_cell.angle_beta   90.00
_cell.angle_gamma   90.00
#
_symmetry.space_group_name_H-M   'P 1'
#
loop_
_entity.id
_entity.type
_entity.pdbx_description
1 polymer ?
#
loop_
_entity_poly.entity_id
_entity_poly.type
_entity_poly.pdbx_seq_one_letter_code
_entity_poly.pdbx_strand_id
1 'polypeptide(L)' 'MERDYPLEKVRNFGIIAHIDAGKTTTTERVLYYTGKKHKIGEVHEGETTTDWMEQERERGITITAAAVTCFWTTLILQ' A
#
# COMPACT_ATOMS: atom_id res chain seq x y z
N MET A 1 -4.46 25.61 15.09
CA MET A 1 -3.68 24.35 15.19
C MET A 1 -2.61 24.42 14.13
N GLU A 2 -1.35 24.52 14.54
CA GLU A 2 -0.21 24.45 13.62
C GLU A 2 -0.10 23.00 13.11
N ARG A 3 0.14 22.82 11.82
CA ARG A 3 0.18 21.46 11.23
C ARG A 3 1.59 20.92 11.37
N ASP A 4 1.72 19.67 11.82
CA ASP A 4 3.00 18.99 11.90
C ASP A 4 3.68 18.83 10.52
N TYR A 5 2.89 18.82 9.43
CA TYR A 5 3.37 18.66 8.06
C TYR A 5 2.76 19.71 7.11
N PRO A 6 3.55 20.30 6.21
CA PRO A 6 3.03 21.22 5.19
C PRO A 6 2.05 20.53 4.24
N LEU A 7 0.94 21.20 3.94
CA LEU A 7 -0.13 20.66 3.09
C LEU A 7 0.35 20.29 1.69
N GLU A 8 1.25 21.10 1.13
CA GLU A 8 1.84 20.91 -0.20
C GLU A 8 2.70 19.64 -0.31
N LYS A 9 3.05 19.01 0.82
CA LYS A 9 3.79 17.74 0.87
C LYS A 9 2.91 16.52 1.11
N VAL A 10 1.62 16.71 1.44
CA VAL A 10 0.68 15.60 1.62
C VAL A 10 0.19 15.08 0.26
N ARG A 11 0.12 13.75 0.10
CA ARG A 11 -0.42 13.10 -1.10
C ARG A 11 -1.45 12.06 -0.69
N ASN A 12 -2.71 12.32 -1.00
CA ASN A 12 -3.80 11.35 -0.85
C ASN A 12 -4.10 10.76 -2.22
N PHE A 13 -3.94 9.44 -2.37
CA PHE A 13 -4.20 8.74 -3.62
C PHE A 13 -4.75 7.33 -3.35
N GLY A 14 -5.39 6.75 -4.36
CA GLY A 14 -5.85 5.37 -4.34
C GLY A 14 -5.32 4.61 -5.55
N ILE A 15 -5.04 3.31 -5.39
CA ILE A 15 -4.61 2.43 -6.47
C ILE A 15 -5.84 1.63 -6.93
N ILE A 16 -6.34 1.96 -8.13
CA ILE A 16 -7.53 1.35 -8.73
C ILE A 16 -7.15 0.79 -10.09
N ALA A 17 -7.50 -0.46 -10.34
CA ALA A 17 -7.25 -1.14 -11.61
C ALA A 17 -8.23 -2.32 -11.80
N HIS A 18 -8.25 -2.88 -13.01
CA HIS A 18 -9.05 -4.05 -13.34
C HIS A 18 -8.66 -5.29 -12.51
N ILE A 19 -9.49 -6.34 -12.51
CA ILE A 19 -9.18 -7.62 -11.85
C ILE A 19 -7.85 -8.15 -12.42
N ASP A 20 -6.99 -8.69 -11.56
CA ASP A 20 -5.65 -9.21 -11.87
C ASP A 20 -4.63 -8.21 -12.46
N ALA A 21 -4.92 -6.90 -12.40
CA ALA A 21 -3.98 -5.86 -12.86
C ALA A 21 -2.92 -5.45 -11.81
N GLY A 22 -2.80 -6.18 -10.69
CA GLY A 22 -1.74 -5.94 -9.70
C GLY A 22 -1.95 -4.76 -8.75
N LYS A 23 -3.20 -4.37 -8.44
CA LYS A 23 -3.53 -3.32 -7.45
C LYS A 23 -2.84 -3.58 -6.10
N THR A 24 -3.08 -4.77 -5.55
CA THR A 24 -2.55 -5.19 -4.25
C THR A 24 -1.04 -5.28 -4.28
N THR A 25 -0.46 -5.87 -5.32
CA THR A 25 1.00 -5.94 -5.52
C THR A 25 1.65 -4.56 -5.55
N THR A 26 1.00 -3.58 -6.22
CA THR A 26 1.50 -2.21 -6.27
C THR A 26 1.45 -1.54 -4.90
N THR A 27 0.34 -1.71 -4.17
CA THR A 27 0.20 -1.21 -2.78
C THR A 27 1.30 -1.76 -1.88
N GLU A 28 1.54 -3.06 -1.92
CA GLU A 28 2.58 -3.73 -1.12
C GLU A 28 3.99 -3.20 -1.44
N ARG A 29 4.29 -2.96 -2.73
CA ARG A 29 5.56 -2.35 -3.14
C ARG A 29 5.73 -0.92 -2.66
N VAL A 30 4.67 -0.09 -2.71
CA VAL A 30 4.71 1.27 -2.15
C VAL A 30 5.07 1.23 -0.67
N LEU A 31 4.43 0.34 0.10
CA LEU A 31 4.72 0.18 1.53
C LEU A 31 6.13 -0.33 1.81
N TYR A 32 6.64 -1.25 0.99
CA TYR A 32 8.02 -1.72 1.08
C TYR A 32 9.04 -0.59 0.82
N TYR A 33 8.87 0.16 -0.27
CA TYR A 33 9.82 1.24 -0.61
C TYR A 33 9.80 2.41 0.38
N THR A 34 8.69 2.63 1.07
CA THR A 34 8.62 3.62 2.17
C THR A 34 9.25 3.13 3.46
N GLY A 35 9.70 1.87 3.52
CA GLY A 35 10.21 1.24 4.73
C GLY A 35 9.14 0.90 5.77
N LYS A 36 7.84 1.10 5.46
CA LYS A 36 6.73 0.77 6.36
C LYS A 36 6.50 -0.74 6.48
N LYS A 37 6.95 -1.52 5.49
CA LYS A 37 7.04 -2.98 5.54
C LYS A 37 8.49 -3.43 5.35
N HIS A 38 8.97 -4.32 6.22
CA HIS A 38 10.33 -4.88 6.17
C HIS A 38 10.44 -6.19 5.36
N LYS A 39 9.33 -6.69 4.80
CA LYS A 39 9.28 -7.87 3.92
C LYS A 39 8.42 -7.55 2.70
N ILE A 40 8.87 -7.96 1.51
CA ILE A 40 8.05 -7.96 0.29
C ILE A 40 7.20 -9.23 0.36
N GLY A 41 5.98 -9.13 0.88
CA GLY A 41 5.03 -10.23 0.80
C GLY A 41 4.44 -10.26 -0.62
N GLU A 42 4.57 -11.38 -1.32
CA GLU A 42 3.74 -11.62 -2.51
C GLU A 42 2.33 -12.00 -2.06
N VAL A 43 1.32 -11.49 -2.77
CA VAL A 43 -0.10 -11.79 -2.54
C VAL A 43 -0.36 -13.31 -2.57
N HIS A 44 0.48 -14.06 -3.28
CA HIS A 44 0.41 -15.51 -3.40
C HIS A 44 0.80 -16.28 -2.12
N GLU A 45 1.50 -15.66 -1.16
CA GLU A 45 1.84 -16.31 0.12
C GLU A 45 0.87 -15.96 1.25
N GLY A 46 -0.20 -15.20 0.95
CA GLY A 46 -1.23 -14.86 1.93
C GLY A 46 -0.78 -13.85 3.00
N GLU A 47 0.43 -13.28 2.96
CA GLU A 47 0.91 -12.26 3.92
C GLU A 47 0.51 -10.81 3.57
N THR A 48 -0.53 -10.58 2.75
CA THR A 48 -1.04 -9.22 2.52
C THR A 48 -1.69 -8.73 3.81
N THR A 49 -1.25 -7.56 4.28
CA THR A 49 -1.73 -6.97 5.54
C THR A 49 -2.99 -6.13 5.32
N THR A 50 -3.41 -6.02 4.06
CA THR A 50 -4.54 -5.19 3.62
C THR A 50 -5.78 -6.02 3.25
N ASP A 51 -5.62 -7.31 2.91
CA ASP A 51 -6.74 -8.25 2.68
C ASP A 51 -6.97 -9.09 3.95
N TRP A 52 -7.59 -8.48 4.97
CA TRP A 52 -7.83 -9.17 6.25
C TRP A 52 -9.05 -10.09 6.21
N MET A 53 -9.93 -9.94 5.22
CA MET A 53 -11.12 -10.78 5.10
C MET A 53 -10.74 -12.12 4.47
N GLU A 54 -11.23 -13.20 5.07
CA GLU A 54 -11.03 -14.57 4.55
C GLU A 54 -11.52 -14.70 3.09
N GLN A 55 -12.62 -14.02 2.75
CA GLN A 55 -13.16 -13.96 1.38
C GLN A 55 -12.24 -13.24 0.37
N GLU A 56 -11.50 -12.22 0.81
CA GLU A 56 -10.53 -11.52 -0.05
C GLU A 56 -9.37 -12.44 -0.37
N ARG A 57 -8.87 -13.18 0.64
CA ARG A 57 -7.79 -14.17 0.50
C ARG A 57 -8.20 -15.39 -0.34
N GLU A 58 -9.38 -15.97 -0.11
CA GLU A 58 -9.86 -17.14 -0.84
C GLU A 58 -10.10 -16.87 -2.32
N ARG A 59 -10.49 -15.64 -2.68
CA ARG A 59 -10.89 -15.29 -4.04
C ARG A 59 -9.86 -14.42 -4.78
N GLY A 60 -8.80 -13.97 -4.11
CA GLY A 60 -7.80 -13.07 -4.69
C GLY A 60 -8.38 -11.72 -5.12
N ILE A 61 -9.43 -11.23 -4.43
CA ILE A 61 -10.11 -9.97 -4.74
C ILE A 61 -9.94 -8.97 -3.59
N THR A 62 -9.89 -7.68 -3.92
CA THR A 62 -9.94 -6.60 -2.92
C THR A 62 -11.39 -6.12 -2.80
N ILE A 63 -12.00 -6.32 -1.62
CA ILE A 63 -13.37 -5.91 -1.31
C ILE A 63 -13.35 -4.57 -0.57
N THR A 64 -12.41 -4.39 0.37
CA THR A 64 -12.28 -3.19 1.19
C THR A 64 -10.97 -2.45 0.91
N ALA A 65 -11.06 -1.14 0.67
CA ALA A 65 -9.87 -0.31 0.56
C ALA A 65 -9.28 -0.04 1.95
N ALA A 66 -8.06 -0.50 2.20
CA ALA A 66 -7.31 -0.13 3.39
C ALA A 66 -6.63 1.24 3.20
N ALA A 67 -6.89 2.19 4.11
CA ALA A 67 -6.20 3.48 4.11
C ALA A 67 -4.88 3.36 4.89
N VAL A 68 -3.75 3.61 4.23
CA VAL A 68 -2.42 3.52 4.86
C VAL A 68 -1.62 4.80 4.63
N THR A 69 -1.19 5.44 5.72
CA THR A 69 -0.27 6.58 5.67
C THR A 69 1.18 6.10 5.61
N CYS A 70 1.98 6.59 4.67
CA CYS A 70 3.41 6.28 4.56
C CYS A 70 4.20 7.54 4.22
N PHE A 71 5.50 7.54 4.54
CA PHE A 71 6.41 8.63 4.22
C PHE A 71 7.28 8.21 3.04
N TRP A 72 7.18 8.94 1.93
CA TRP A 72 8.02 8.69 0.77
C TRP A 72 9.32 9.49 0.91
N THR A 73 10.39 8.80 1.30
CA THR A 73 11.71 9.42 1.43
C THR A 73 12.37 9.51 0.06
N THR A 74 12.65 10.73 -0.42
CA THR A 74 13.47 10.92 -1.62
C THR A 74 14.91 10.55 -1.28
N LEU A 75 15.27 9.26 -1.41
CA LEU A 75 16.67 8.87 -1.49
C LEU A 75 17.24 9.49 -2.77
N ILE A 76 17.85 10.67 -2.65
CA ILE A 76 18.84 11.12 -3.62
C ILE A 76 19.98 10.11 -3.45
N LEU A 77 20.09 9.16 -4.38
CA LEU A 77 21.32 8.40 -4.55
C LEU A 77 22.40 9.44 -4.88
N GLN A 78 23.24 9.76 -3.89
CA GLN A 78 24.47 10.54 -4.10
C GLN A 78 25.53 9.66 -4.77
#